data_AF-A0A8S3HKH7-F1
#
_entry.id   AF-A0A8S3HKH7-F1
#
_cell.length_a   1.000
_cell.length_b   1.000
_cell.length_c   1.000
_cell.angle_alpha   90.00
_cell.angle_beta   90.00
_cell.angle_gamma   90.00
#
_symmetry.space_group_name_H-M   'P 1'
#
loop_
_entity.id
_entity.type
_entity.pdbx_description
1 polymer ?
#
loop_
_entity_poly.entity_id
_entity_poly.type
_entity_poly.pdbx_seq_one_letter_code
_entity_poly.pdbx_strand_id
1 'polypeptide(L)'
;MNLIKIIYLHFYPFEIFRYASLYYGNGDQCELAKKPRVVEVKLRCSTRNNKSHVPTMYLVEPESCSYVLGIESPVFCNIIDYTDENGIPDVEKVMKHFEES
;
A
#
# COMPACT_ATOMS: atom_id res chain seq x y z
N MET A 1 3.04 21.44 -30.21
CA MET A 1 2.55 21.27 -28.83
C MET A 1 1.10 20.81 -28.93
N ASN A 2 0.86 19.50 -28.82
CA ASN A 2 -0.34 18.85 -29.35
C ASN A 2 -1.49 18.94 -28.33
N LEU A 3 -2.64 19.50 -28.71
CA LEU A 3 -3.80 19.73 -27.83
C LEU A 3 -4.28 18.45 -27.12
N ILE A 4 -4.12 17.29 -27.77
CA ILE A 4 -4.43 15.97 -27.19
C ILE A 4 -3.62 15.74 -25.90
N LYS A 5 -2.34 16.15 -25.85
CA LYS A 5 -1.46 15.96 -24.68
C LYS A 5 -1.89 16.80 -23.47
N ILE A 6 -2.48 17.97 -23.71
CA ILE A 6 -2.97 18.88 -22.65
C ILE A 6 -4.27 18.34 -22.04
N ILE A 7 -5.18 17.81 -22.88
CA ILE A 7 -6.44 17.22 -22.41
C ILE A 7 -6.17 15.99 -21.56
N TYR A 8 -5.22 15.13 -21.95
CA TYR A 8 -4.79 13.97 -21.15
C TYR A 8 -4.25 14.35 -19.76
N LEU A 9 -3.52 15.47 -19.63
CA LEU A 9 -2.98 15.92 -18.33
C LEU A 9 -4.05 16.52 -17.41
N HIS A 10 -5.12 17.09 -17.97
CA HIS A 10 -6.16 17.76 -17.19
C HIS A 10 -7.31 16.86 -16.73
N PHE A 11 -7.51 15.69 -17.38
CA PHE A 11 -8.70 14.84 -17.18
C PHE A 11 -8.46 13.53 -16.42
N TYR A 12 -7.22 13.22 -16.02
CA TYR A 12 -6.92 12.02 -15.23
C TYR A 12 -6.16 12.39 -13.94
N PRO A 13 -6.83 12.90 -12.89
CA PRO A 13 -6.30 12.81 -11.53
C PRO A 13 -6.55 11.40 -11.01
N PHE A 14 -6.19 10.37 -11.78
CA PHE A 14 -5.84 9.12 -11.14
C PHE A 14 -4.49 9.42 -10.52
N GLU A 15 -4.51 9.97 -9.30
CA GLU A 15 -3.39 9.77 -8.40
C GLU A 15 -3.16 8.26 -8.44
N ILE A 16 -2.12 7.85 -9.17
CA ILE A 16 -1.60 6.50 -9.07
C ILE A 16 -1.11 6.46 -7.62
N PHE A 17 -1.99 6.00 -6.73
CA PHE A 17 -1.65 5.87 -5.33
C PHE A 17 -0.57 4.80 -5.27
N ARG A 18 0.67 5.26 -5.05
CA ARG A 18 1.76 4.36 -4.75
C ARG A 18 1.50 3.81 -3.35
N TYR A 19 1.45 2.49 -3.26
CA TYR A 19 1.35 1.77 -2.02
C TYR A 19 2.47 0.74 -1.99
N ALA A 20 3.01 0.50 -0.79
CA ALA A 20 3.83 -0.68 -0.58
C ALA A 20 2.89 -1.88 -0.40
N SER A 21 3.13 -2.96 -1.13
CA SER A 21 2.38 -4.21 -0.98
C SER A 21 3.25 -5.26 -0.28
N LEU A 22 2.71 -5.83 0.79
CA LEU A 22 3.35 -6.90 1.56
C LEU A 22 2.44 -8.12 1.54
N TYR A 23 2.97 -9.27 1.15
CA TYR A 23 2.21 -10.52 1.14
C TYR A 23 2.58 -11.38 2.34
N TYR A 24 1.59 -11.72 3.15
CA TYR A 24 1.71 -12.65 4.27
C TYR A 24 0.93 -13.92 3.96
N GLY A 25 1.66 -15.02 3.81
CA GLY A 25 1.08 -16.35 3.59
C GLY A 25 1.23 -17.26 4.81
N ASN A 26 0.83 -18.53 4.65
CA ASN A 26 0.97 -19.59 5.66
C ASN A 26 0.25 -19.29 6.99
N GLY A 27 -0.88 -18.58 6.94
CA GLY A 27 -1.75 -18.44 8.11
C GLY A 27 -2.43 -19.76 8.47
N ASP A 28 -3.25 -19.73 9.52
CA ASP A 28 -3.99 -20.91 9.97
C ASP A 28 -4.81 -21.53 8.83
N GLN A 29 -4.89 -22.86 8.85
CA GLN A 29 -5.66 -23.62 7.88
C GLN A 29 -7.13 -23.15 7.88
N CYS A 30 -7.62 -22.77 6.70
CA CYS A 30 -9.02 -22.44 6.49
C CYS A 30 -9.79 -23.70 6.10
N GLU A 31 -10.86 -24.00 6.83
CA GLU A 31 -11.69 -25.18 6.57
C GLU A 31 -12.49 -25.05 5.27
N LEU A 32 -12.99 -23.84 4.99
CA LEU A 32 -13.81 -23.53 3.81
C LEU A 32 -13.01 -23.62 2.51
N ALA A 33 -11.85 -22.96 2.47
CA ALA A 33 -10.97 -22.92 1.30
C ALA A 33 -10.02 -24.12 1.20
N LYS A 34 -9.91 -24.92 2.27
CA LYS A 34 -8.93 -26.02 2.42
C LYS A 34 -7.49 -25.58 2.16
N LYS A 35 -7.16 -24.32 2.44
CA LYS A 35 -5.83 -23.71 2.25
C LYS A 35 -5.46 -22.83 3.46
N PRO A 36 -4.17 -22.58 3.71
CA PRO A 36 -3.72 -21.57 4.66
C PRO A 36 -4.31 -20.20 4.32
N ARG A 37 -4.68 -19.42 5.34
CA ARG A 37 -5.11 -18.02 5.16
C ARG A 37 -3.96 -17.17 4.61
N VAL A 38 -4.31 -16.17 3.81
CA VAL A 38 -3.35 -15.26 3.18
C VAL A 38 -3.84 -13.82 3.27
N VAL A 39 -2.92 -12.87 3.41
CA VAL A 39 -3.22 -11.44 3.51
C VAL A 39 -2.28 -10.64 2.62
N GLU A 40 -2.82 -9.77 1.77
CA GLU A 40 -2.09 -8.68 1.13
C GLU A 40 -2.27 -7.40 1.98
N VAL A 41 -1.18 -6.85 2.51
CA VAL A 41 -1.18 -5.60 3.26
C VAL A 41 -0.75 -4.46 2.34
N LYS A 42 -1.61 -3.46 2.18
CA LYS A 42 -1.36 -2.26 1.36
C LYS A 42 -1.11 -1.06 2.26
N LEU A 43 0.14 -0.59 2.29
CA LEU A 43 0.52 0.60 3.05
C LEU A 43 0.44 1.83 2.16
N ARG A 44 -0.29 2.84 2.59
CA ARG A 44 -0.50 4.08 1.83
C ARG A 44 -0.15 5.32 2.66
N CYS A 45 0.56 6.23 2.03
CA CYS A 45 0.82 7.56 2.57
C CYS A 45 -0.48 8.36 2.55
N SER A 46 -0.83 8.96 3.68
CA SER A 46 -1.98 9.87 3.79
C SER A 46 -1.52 11.21 4.34
N THR A 47 -1.60 12.25 3.51
CA THR A 47 -1.32 13.65 3.88
C THR A 47 -2.56 14.36 4.44
N ARG A 48 -3.70 13.67 4.49
CA ARG A 48 -5.00 14.25 4.87
C ARG A 48 -5.08 14.57 6.37
N ASN A 49 -4.24 13.96 7.20
CA ASN A 49 -4.26 14.10 8.66
C ASN A 49 -2.85 14.32 9.23
N ASN A 50 -2.18 15.42 8.87
CA ASN A 50 -0.83 15.78 9.33
C ASN A 50 -0.64 15.94 10.86
N LYS A 51 -1.67 15.68 11.68
CA LYS A 51 -1.65 15.87 13.14
C LYS A 51 -2.01 14.61 13.95
N SER A 52 -2.43 13.53 13.30
CA SER A 52 -2.80 12.29 13.99
C SER A 52 -1.88 11.16 13.53
N HIS A 53 -1.09 10.61 14.46
CA HIS A 53 -0.31 9.38 14.23
C HIS A 53 -1.18 8.12 14.20
N VAL A 54 -2.50 8.26 14.34
CA VAL A 54 -3.44 7.13 14.32
C VAL A 54 -3.65 6.69 12.87
N PRO A 55 -3.31 5.43 12.52
CA PRO A 55 -3.54 4.91 11.17
C PRO A 55 -5.03 4.71 10.90
N THR A 56 -5.45 4.95 9.67
CA THR A 56 -6.77 4.52 9.17
C THR A 56 -6.64 3.15 8.53
N MET A 57 -7.56 2.22 8.79
CA MET A 57 -7.46 0.85 8.28
C MET A 57 -8.79 0.35 7.72
N TYR A 58 -8.71 -0.52 6.73
CA TYR A 58 -9.84 -1.27 6.18
C TYR A 58 -9.42 -2.71 5.85
N LEU A 59 -10.37 -3.64 5.96
CA LEU A 59 -10.15 -5.05 5.69
C LEU A 59 -11.24 -5.54 4.73
N VAL A 60 -10.83 -6.26 3.69
CA VAL A 60 -11.74 -6.87 2.71
C VAL A 60 -11.35 -8.34 2.53
N GLU A 61 -12.35 -9.21 2.42
CA GLU A 61 -12.18 -10.63 2.10
C GLU A 61 -12.68 -10.88 0.66
N PRO A 62 -11.85 -10.65 -0.38
CA PRO A 62 -12.27 -10.81 -1.78
C PRO A 62 -12.63 -12.26 -2.13
N GLU A 63 -11.97 -13.23 -1.49
CA GLU A 63 -12.27 -14.64 -1.58
C GLU A 63 -12.21 -15.25 -0.18
N SER A 64 -12.90 -16.36 0.05
CA SER A 64 -12.90 -17.04 1.35
C SER A 64 -11.47 -17.29 1.82
N CYS A 65 -11.12 -16.76 3.00
CA CYS A 65 -9.81 -16.88 3.63
C CYS A 65 -8.64 -16.21 2.90
N SER A 66 -8.93 -15.30 1.98
CA SER A 66 -7.99 -14.37 1.35
C SER A 66 -8.37 -12.96 1.72
N TYR A 67 -7.43 -12.17 2.25
CA TYR A 67 -7.71 -10.84 2.78
C TYR A 67 -6.85 -9.76 2.14
N VAL A 68 -7.41 -8.55 2.05
CA VAL A 68 -6.68 -7.32 1.74
C VAL A 68 -6.85 -6.36 2.90
N LEU A 69 -5.74 -6.02 3.56
CA LEU A 69 -5.69 -5.05 4.65
C LEU A 69 -5.05 -3.76 4.13
N GLY A 70 -5.83 -2.70 4.02
CA GLY A 70 -5.28 -1.37 3.73
C GLY A 70 -5.00 -0.59 4.99
N ILE A 71 -3.84 0.05 5.05
CA ILE A 71 -3.43 0.90 6.17
C ILE A 71 -2.93 2.24 5.63
N GLU A 72 -3.53 3.33 6.09
CA GLU A 72 -3.18 4.69 5.69
C GLU A 72 -2.62 5.47 6.88
N SER A 73 -1.41 6.01 6.70
CA SER A 73 -0.74 6.84 7.73
C SER A 73 0.33 7.74 7.10
N PRO A 74 0.59 8.94 7.63
CA PRO A 74 1.74 9.76 7.24
C PRO A 74 3.10 9.06 7.41
N VAL A 75 3.21 8.09 8.33
CA VAL A 75 4.46 7.32 8.57
C VAL A 75 4.92 6.55 7.33
N PHE A 76 4.00 6.15 6.46
CA PHE A 76 4.33 5.35 5.28
C PHE A 76 4.84 6.18 4.08
N CYS A 77 4.82 7.52 4.17
CA CYS A 77 5.29 8.37 3.08
C CYS A 77 6.77 8.11 2.75
N ASN A 78 7.61 7.96 3.78
CA ASN A 78 9.03 7.64 3.59
C ASN A 78 9.23 6.25 2.99
N ILE A 79 8.37 5.27 3.32
CA ILE A 79 8.47 3.91 2.77
C ILE A 79 8.12 3.91 1.28
N ILE A 80 7.08 4.65 0.90
CA ILE A 80 6.59 4.72 -0.48
C ILE A 80 7.62 5.37 -1.41
N ASP A 81 8.41 6.32 -0.93
CA ASP A 81 9.48 6.92 -1.72
C ASP A 81 10.58 5.91 -2.12
N TYR A 82 10.68 4.79 -1.40
CA TYR A 82 11.60 3.69 -1.70
C TYR A 82 10.92 2.47 -2.36
N THR A 83 9.67 2.62 -2.82
CA THR A 83 8.98 1.55 -3.56
C THR A 83 9.26 1.63 -5.06
N ASP A 84 9.45 0.48 -5.68
CA ASP A 84 9.56 0.37 -7.13
C ASP A 84 8.18 0.50 -7.82
N GLU A 85 8.15 0.34 -9.14
CA GLU A 85 6.93 0.43 -9.95
C GLU A 85 5.89 -0.66 -9.61
N ASN A 86 6.29 -1.75 -8.96
CA ASN A 86 5.43 -2.83 -8.52
C ASN A 86 4.93 -2.65 -7.08
N GLY A 87 5.33 -1.55 -6.41
CA GLY A 87 5.00 -1.32 -5.01
C GLY A 87 5.82 -2.17 -4.04
N ILE A 88 6.99 -2.66 -4.46
CA ILE A 88 7.90 -3.42 -3.60
C ILE A 88 8.88 -2.43 -2.95
N PRO A 89 8.91 -2.31 -1.61
CA PRO A 89 9.86 -1.44 -0.93
C PRO A 89 11.27 -2.03 -0.94
N ASP A 90 12.26 -1.18 -1.20
CA ASP A 90 13.68 -1.50 -0.98
C ASP A 90 13.96 -1.53 0.53
N VAL A 91 13.97 -2.73 1.10
CA VAL A 91 14.08 -2.95 2.54
C VAL A 91 15.37 -2.34 3.11
N GLU A 92 16.49 -2.39 2.38
CA GLU A 92 17.77 -1.85 2.86
C GLU A 92 17.69 -0.32 2.98
N LYS A 93 17.13 0.35 1.97
CA LYS A 93 16.93 1.80 2.00
C LYS A 93 15.94 2.23 3.08
N VAL A 94 14.85 1.49 3.24
CA VAL A 94 13.83 1.76 4.26
C VAL A 94 14.43 1.64 5.66
N MET A 95 15.16 0.56 5.94
CA MET A 95 15.75 0.31 7.26
C MET A 95 16.80 1.37 7.61
N LYS A 96 17.68 1.71 6.67
CA LYS A 96 18.67 2.76 6.86
C LYS A 96 18.03 4.12 7.18
N HIS A 97 16.94 4.47 6.50
CA HIS A 97 16.20 5.70 6.78
C HIS A 97 15.63 5.74 8.20
N PHE A 98 15.10 4.63 8.72
CA PHE A 98 14.56 4.55 10.07
C PHE A 98 15.64 4.53 11.18
N GLU A 99 16.85 4.07 10.88
CA GLU A 99 17.98 4.11 11.82
C GLU A 99 18.59 5.52 11.95
N GLU A 100 18.46 6.34 10.91
CA GLU A 100 18.99 7.71 10.84
C GLU A 100 17.98 8.80 11.28
N SER A 101 16.71 8.43 11.51
CA SER A 101 15.59 9.32 11.89
C SER A 101 15.34 9.35 13.40
#